data_AF-A0A7G8DIT7-F1
#
_entry.id   AF-A0A7G8DIT7-F1
#
_cell.length_a   1.000
_cell.length_b   1.000
_cell.length_c   1.000
_cell.angle_alpha   90.00
_cell.angle_beta   90.00
_cell.angle_gamma   90.00
#
_symmetry.space_group_name_H-M   'P 1'
#
loop_
_entity.id
_entity.type
_entity.pdbx_description
1 polymer ?
#
loop_
_entity_poly.entity_id
_entity_poly.type
_entity_poly.pdbx_seq_one_letter_code
_entity_poly.pdbx_strand_id
1 'polypeptide(L)' 'MGDKNKKETIQEKLNFFYDKLLELDETEPEDYECITYIKEQIGYYKKELLKEEEREFFSNMNKLFGIE' A
#
# COMPACT_ATOMS: atom_id res chain seq x y z
N MET A 1 12.02 -16.30 -1.87
CA MET A 1 10.73 -16.33 -1.14
C MET A 1 10.42 -15.03 -0.37
N GLY A 2 11.18 -13.93 -0.55
CA GLY A 2 10.99 -12.71 0.25
C GLY A 2 10.06 -11.63 -0.33
N ASP A 3 10.03 -11.45 -1.66
CA ASP A 3 9.36 -10.26 -2.24
C ASP A 3 7.83 -10.39 -2.40
N LYS A 4 7.30 -11.57 -2.79
CA LYS A 4 5.85 -11.80 -2.89
C LYS A 4 5.10 -11.53 -1.58
N ASN A 5 5.73 -11.86 -0.46
CA ASN A 5 5.17 -11.67 0.87
C ASN A 5 5.05 -10.18 1.23
N LYS A 6 5.96 -9.34 0.73
CA LYS A 6 5.97 -7.90 1.01
C LYS A 6 4.82 -7.17 0.31
N LYS A 7 4.58 -7.45 -0.96
CA LYS A 7 3.46 -6.85 -1.72
C LYS A 7 2.11 -7.22 -1.12
N GLU A 8 1.94 -8.50 -0.78
CA GLU A 8 0.74 -9.01 -0.11
C GLU A 8 0.53 -8.34 1.26
N THR A 9 1.59 -8.24 2.08
CA THR A 9 1.53 -7.54 3.37
C THR A 9 1.14 -6.07 3.20
N ILE A 10 1.69 -5.36 2.20
CA ILE A 10 1.33 -3.96 1.92
C ILE A 10 -0.16 -3.85 1.54
N GLN A 11 -0.65 -4.79 0.73
CA GLN A 11 -2.05 -4.82 0.33
C GLN A 11 -2.99 -5.11 1.50
N GLU A 12 -2.63 -6.04 2.40
CA GLU A 12 -3.37 -6.31 3.63
C GLU A 12 -3.44 -5.06 4.53
N LYS A 13 -2.33 -4.32 4.67
CA LYS A 13 -2.30 -3.07 5.42
C LYS A 13 -3.20 -2.01 4.79
N LEU A 14 -3.18 -1.87 3.46
CA LEU A 14 -4.08 -0.95 2.75
C LEU A 14 -5.54 -1.29 3.00
N ASN A 15 -5.91 -2.56 2.87
CA ASN A 15 -7.28 -3.02 3.12
C ASN A 15 -7.71 -2.69 4.55
N PHE A 16 -6.86 -2.98 5.55
CA PHE A 16 -7.13 -2.65 6.94
C PHE A 16 -7.42 -1.15 7.15
N PHE A 17 -6.60 -0.25 6.60
CA PHE A 17 -6.83 1.18 6.77
C PHE A 17 -8.04 1.70 5.99
N TYR A 18 -8.36 1.10 4.84
CA TYR A 18 -9.59 1.40 4.12
C TYR A 18 -10.83 1.00 4.91
N ASP A 19 -10.84 -0.20 5.49
CA ASP A 19 -11.94 -0.66 6.34
C ASP A 19 -12.12 0.26 7.55
N LYS A 20 -11.03 0.69 8.18
CA LYS A 20 -11.08 1.65 9.30
C LYS A 20 -11.58 3.03 8.90
N LEU A 21 -11.25 3.50 7.70
CA LEU A 21 -11.77 4.77 7.20
C LEU A 21 -13.28 4.68 6.96
N LEU A 22 -13.77 3.56 6.43
CA LEU A 22 -15.20 3.31 6.23
C LEU A 22 -15.95 3.24 7.57
N GLU A 23 -15.41 2.51 8.55
CA GLU A 23 -15.99 2.44 9.90
C GLU A 23 -16.14 3.83 10.51
N LEU A 24 -15.11 4.69 10.42
CA LEU A 24 -15.17 6.05 10.96
C LEU A 24 -16.15 6.96 10.24
N ASP A 25 -16.28 6.83 8.92
CA ASP A 25 -17.26 7.60 8.15
C ASP A 25 -18.70 7.27 8.58
N GLU A 26 -18.95 6.02 9.02
CA GLU A 26 -20.24 5.58 9.53
C GLU A 26 -20.48 5.94 11.01
N THR A 27 -19.46 5.88 11.87
CA THR A 27 -19.63 6.03 13.33
C THR A 27 -19.30 7.42 13.86
N GLU A 28 -18.21 8.03 13.39
CA GLU A 28 -17.61 9.24 13.94
C GLU A 28 -17.00 10.13 12.84
N PRO A 29 -17.81 10.63 11.87
CA PRO A 29 -17.31 11.34 10.70
C PRO A 29 -16.63 12.69 11.02
N GLU A 30 -16.74 13.15 12.27
CA GLU A 30 -16.19 14.41 12.77
C GLU A 30 -14.82 14.22 13.46
N ASP A 31 -14.33 12.98 13.62
CA ASP A 31 -12.98 12.73 14.14
C ASP A 31 -11.93 12.99 13.06
N TYR A 32 -11.72 14.27 12.76
CA TYR A 32 -10.81 14.72 11.72
C TYR A 32 -9.35 14.33 11.98
N GLU A 33 -8.92 14.21 13.24
CA GLU A 33 -7.56 13.80 13.59
C GLU A 33 -7.34 12.33 13.21
N CYS A 34 -8.26 11.44 13.61
CA CYS A 34 -8.19 10.02 13.29
C CYS A 34 -8.33 9.77 11.78
N ILE A 35 -9.27 10.46 11.12
CA ILE A 35 -9.45 10.41 9.67
C ILE A 35 -8.18 10.87 8.94
N THR A 36 -7.54 11.93 9.41
CA THR A 36 -6.30 12.45 8.83
C THR A 36 -5.18 11.42 8.96
N TYR A 37 -4.98 10.86 10.15
CA TYR A 37 -3.99 9.82 10.37
C TYR A 37 -4.19 8.60 9.45
N ILE A 38 -5.42 8.11 9.32
CA ILE A 38 -5.72 6.96 8.47
C ILE A 38 -5.43 7.28 7.00
N LYS A 39 -5.81 8.46 6.52
CA LYS A 39 -5.50 8.91 5.16
C LYS A 39 -3.98 9.01 4.91
N GLU A 40 -3.21 9.46 5.88
CA GLU A 40 -1.74 9.48 5.81
C GLU A 40 -1.16 8.07 5.71
N GLN A 41 -1.66 7.12 6.52
CA GLN A 41 -1.24 5.72 6.43
C GLN A 41 -1.58 5.11 5.07
N ILE A 42 -2.79 5.31 4.54
CA ILE A 42 -3.16 4.88 3.19
C ILE A 42 -2.20 5.46 2.15
N GLY A 43 -1.89 6.76 2.25
CA GLY A 43 -0.95 7.42 1.35
C GLY A 43 0.46 6.83 1.42
N TYR A 44 0.94 6.50 2.61
CA TYR A 44 2.23 5.84 2.82
C TYR A 44 2.27 4.46 2.14
N TYR A 45 1.32 3.58 2.45
CA TYR A 45 1.33 2.21 1.92
C TYR A 45 1.08 2.16 0.42
N LYS A 46 0.33 3.12 -0.16
CA LYS A 46 0.22 3.27 -1.62
C LYS A 46 1.57 3.55 -2.28
N LYS A 47 2.38 4.43 -1.67
CA LYS A 47 3.73 4.74 -2.19
C LYS A 47 4.64 3.52 -2.09
N GLU A 48 4.57 2.76 -1.01
CA GLU A 48 5.35 1.54 -0.86
C GLU A 48 4.92 0.47 -1.86
N LEU A 49 3.62 0.32 -2.14
CA LEU A 49 3.11 -0.59 -3.16
C LEU A 49 3.67 -0.24 -4.55
N LEU A 50 3.61 1.04 -4.93
CA LEU A 50 4.15 1.51 -6.20
C LEU A 50 5.65 1.23 -6.34
N LYS A 51 6.45 1.43 -5.29
CA LYS A 51 7.88 1.13 -5.32
C LYS A 51 8.16 -0.36 -5.54
N GLU A 52 7.40 -1.25 -4.89
CA GLU A 52 7.55 -2.68 -5.12
C GLU A 52 7.12 -3.09 -6.53
N GLU A 53 6.06 -2.47 -7.07
CA GLU A 53 5.63 -2.69 -8.45
C GLU A 53 6.66 -2.22 -9.48
N GLU A 54 7.26 -1.04 -9.27
CA GLU A 54 8.36 -0.54 -10.09
C GLU A 54 9.57 -1.48 -10.00
N ARG A 55 9.93 -1.95 -8.81
CA ARG A 55 11.02 -2.89 -8.61
C ARG A 55 10.79 -4.20 -9.36
N GLU A 56 9.59 -4.77 -9.28
CA GLU A 56 9.21 -5.96 -10.05
C GLU A 56 9.25 -5.69 -11.56
N PHE A 57 8.74 -4.55 -12.01
CA PHE A 57 8.75 -4.14 -13.42
C PHE A 57 10.17 -4.03 -13.97
N PHE A 58 11.06 -3.30 -13.29
CA PHE A 58 12.46 -3.15 -13.72
C PHE A 58 13.23 -4.48 -13.63
N SER A 59 12.97 -5.31 -12.61
CA SER A 59 13.56 -6.65 -12.54
C SER A 59 13.15 -7.52 -13.73
N ASN A 60 11.88 -7.47 -14.13
CA ASN A 60 11.38 -8.21 -15.28
C ASN A 60 11.93 -7.67 -16.61
N MET A 61 12.04 -6.34 -16.74
CA MET A 61 12.68 -5.70 -17.88
C MET A 61 14.14 -6.13 -18.03
N ASN A 62 14.95 -6.09 -16.96
CA ASN A 62 16.35 -6.48 -17.01
C ASN A 62 16.52 -7.94 -17.49
N LYS A 63 15.64 -8.84 -17.03
CA LYS A 63 15.59 -10.23 -17.52
C LYS A 63 15.21 -10.31 -19.00
N LEU A 64 14.24 -9.53 -19.46
CA LEU A 64 13.78 -9.52 -20.85
C LEU A 64 14.88 -9.06 -21.81
N PHE A 65 15.69 -8.10 -21.38
CA PHE A 65 16.77 -7.52 -22.18
C PHE A 65 18.15 -8.17 -21.94
N GLY A 66 18.22 -9.22 -21.10
CA GLY A 66 19.48 -9.92 -20.81
C GLY A 66 20.54 -9.04 -20.15
N ILE A 67 20.11 -8.01 -19.42
CA ILE A 67 21.00 -7.11 -18.67
C ILE A 67 21.26 -7.78 -17.32
N GLU A 68 22.37 -8.50 -17.21
CA GLU A 68 22.91 -9.03 -15.94
C GLU A 68 23.82 -8.01 -15.24
#